data_AF-A0A3L6F9X3-F1
#
_entry.id   AF-A0A3L6F9X3-F1
#
_cell.length_a   1.000
_cell.length_b   1.000
_cell.length_c   1.000
_cell.angle_alpha   90.00
_cell.angle_beta   90.00
_cell.angle_gamma   90.00
#
_symmetry.space_group_name_H-M   'P 1'
#
loop_
_entity.id
_entity.type
_entity.pdbx_description
1 polymer ?
#
loop_
_entity_poly.entity_id
_entity_poly.type
_entity_poly.pdbx_seq_one_letter_code
_entity_poly.pdbx_strand_id
1 'polypeptide(L)'
;MYNGIGLQTARGSGTNGYAQSNTFFVKPRSTTSGGGPGGPHRPLPPDAAGADGGGMRKPNKEILEHDRKRQVELKLLVLRDALEEHGYTEDEMEERVAEARKAAEAEAA
;
A
#
# COMPACT_ATOMS: atom_id res chain seq x y z
N MET A 1 28.21 -26.83 2.85
CA MET A 1 26.85 -26.28 3.02
C MET A 1 26.61 -25.94 4.47
N TYR A 2 25.94 -24.82 4.74
CA TYR A 2 25.55 -24.40 6.09
C TYR A 2 24.06 -24.04 6.08
N ASN A 3 23.25 -24.63 6.97
CA ASN A 3 21.78 -24.47 6.98
C ASN A 3 21.08 -24.76 5.64
N GLY A 4 21.62 -25.68 4.83
CA GLY A 4 21.11 -25.99 3.49
C GLY A 4 21.34 -24.89 2.44
N ILE A 5 22.15 -23.87 2.76
CA ILE A 5 22.44 -22.72 1.90
C ILE A 5 23.93 -22.76 1.49
N GLY A 6 24.21 -22.29 0.26
CA GLY A 6 25.55 -22.18 -0.30
C GLY A 6 26.00 -23.42 -1.10
N LEU A 7 27.28 -23.45 -1.47
CA LEU A 7 27.84 -24.53 -2.30
C LEU A 7 28.11 -25.81 -1.48
N GLN A 8 28.02 -26.96 -2.16
CA GLN A 8 28.42 -28.25 -1.59
C GLN A 8 29.92 -28.31 -1.33
N THR A 9 30.70 -27.85 -2.31
CA THR A 9 32.15 -27.67 -2.25
C THR A 9 32.54 -26.44 -3.07
N ALA A 10 33.59 -25.73 -2.66
CA ALA A 10 34.16 -24.63 -3.44
C ALA A 10 34.99 -25.15 -4.64
N ARG A 11 35.35 -26.44 -4.65
CA ARG A 11 36.10 -27.05 -5.75
C ARG A 11 35.25 -27.08 -7.02
N GLY A 12 35.75 -26.48 -8.10
CA GLY A 12 35.05 -26.40 -9.37
C GLY A 12 34.13 -25.18 -9.53
N SER A 13 33.92 -24.36 -8.49
CA SER A 13 33.16 -23.10 -8.64
C SER A 13 34.00 -21.93 -9.17
N GLY A 14 35.33 -22.07 -9.19
CA GLY A 14 36.25 -20.99 -9.57
C GLY A 14 36.29 -19.82 -8.58
N THR A 15 35.73 -19.98 -7.38
CA THR A 15 35.66 -18.95 -6.32
C THR A 15 35.98 -19.56 -4.96
N ASN A 16 36.08 -18.72 -3.92
CA ASN A 16 36.33 -19.16 -2.55
C ASN A 16 35.10 -19.80 -1.85
N GLY A 17 33.93 -19.84 -2.50
CA GLY A 17 32.71 -20.40 -1.94
C GLY A 17 32.09 -19.60 -0.78
N TYR A 18 32.43 -18.32 -0.65
CA TYR A 18 31.89 -17.45 0.40
C TYR A 18 30.41 -17.12 0.15
N ALA A 19 29.56 -17.40 1.13
CA ALA A 19 28.12 -17.14 1.08
C ALA A 19 27.74 -16.03 2.07
N GLN A 20 27.08 -14.97 1.59
CA GLN A 20 26.59 -13.86 2.41
C GLN A 20 25.07 -13.96 2.59
N SER A 21 24.58 -13.48 3.73
CA SER A 21 23.15 -13.23 3.93
C SER A 21 22.71 -12.02 3.11
N ASN A 22 21.56 -12.10 2.45
CA ASN A 22 20.97 -10.95 1.76
C ASN A 22 20.31 -9.99 2.76
N THR A 23 20.82 -8.75 2.83
CA THR A 23 20.30 -7.69 3.71
C THR A 23 19.03 -7.02 3.19
N PHE A 24 18.77 -7.08 1.89
CA PHE A 24 17.57 -6.55 1.25
C PHE A 24 16.43 -7.57 1.19
N PHE A 25 16.66 -8.79 1.69
CA PHE A 25 15.63 -9.81 1.70
C PHE A 25 14.55 -9.48 2.74
N VAL A 26 13.46 -8.88 2.28
CA VAL A 26 12.25 -8.69 3.08
C VAL A 26 11.57 -10.04 3.20
N LYS A 27 11.60 -10.61 4.41
CA LYS A 27 10.97 -11.91 4.68
C LYS A 27 9.46 -11.78 4.41
N PRO A 28 8.90 -12.52 3.42
CA PRO A 28 7.47 -12.49 3.19
C PRO A 28 6.76 -12.93 4.46
N ARG A 29 5.73 -12.18 4.85
CA ARG A 29 4.94 -12.49 6.05
C ARG A 29 4.43 -13.91 5.92
N SER A 30 4.82 -14.79 6.84
CA SER A 30 4.28 -16.15 6.86
C SER A 30 2.77 -16.04 7.05
N THR A 31 2.02 -16.66 6.14
CA THR A 31 0.55 -16.81 6.19
C THR A 31 0.06 -17.56 7.44
N THR A 32 0.97 -18.02 8.30
CA THR A 32 0.69 -18.67 9.59
C THR A 32 0.10 -17.75 10.66
N SER A 33 0.20 -16.41 10.52
CA SER A 33 -0.57 -15.47 11.36
C SER A 33 -1.55 -14.70 10.48
N GLY A 34 -2.72 -15.32 10.30
CA GLY A 34 -4.01 -14.73 9.90
C GLY A 34 -3.99 -13.50 8.99
N GLY A 35 -4.37 -13.69 7.74
CA GLY A 35 -4.94 -12.62 6.91
C GLY A 35 -4.22 -12.38 5.58
N GLY A 36 -4.30 -13.33 4.66
CA GLY A 36 -3.97 -13.14 3.25
C GLY A 36 -4.61 -14.26 2.42
N PRO A 37 -5.17 -13.98 1.23
CA PRO A 37 -5.91 -14.98 0.47
C PRO A 37 -4.91 -15.94 -0.19
N GLY A 38 -4.90 -17.21 0.22
CA GLY A 38 -4.25 -18.28 -0.55
C GLY A 38 -3.29 -19.25 0.19
N GLY A 39 -3.23 -19.28 1.53
CA GLY A 39 -2.41 -20.25 2.26
C GLY A 39 -3.23 -21.27 3.07
N PRO A 40 -2.82 -22.55 3.17
CA PRO A 40 -3.58 -23.57 3.89
C PRO A 40 -3.63 -23.26 5.39
N HIS A 41 -4.86 -23.26 5.93
CA HIS A 41 -5.17 -22.96 7.32
C HIS A 41 -4.37 -23.83 8.31
N ARG A 42 -3.55 -23.21 9.17
CA ARG A 42 -3.09 -23.84 10.40
C ARG A 42 -4.06 -23.46 11.53
N PRO A 43 -4.58 -24.42 12.32
CA PRO A 43 -5.40 -24.09 13.48
C PRO A 43 -4.55 -23.35 14.52
N LEU A 44 -5.04 -22.21 15.00
CA LEU A 44 -4.43 -21.44 16.08
C LEU A 44 -4.63 -22.22 17.41
N PRO A 45 -3.62 -22.34 18.28
CA PRO A 45 -3.79 -22.96 19.59
C PRO A 45 -4.81 -22.19 20.46
N PRO A 46 -5.63 -22.89 21.27
CA PRO A 46 -6.81 -22.35 21.97
C PRO A 46 -6.48 -21.28 23.04
N ASP A 47 -5.22 -21.14 23.39
CA ASP A 47 -4.67 -20.27 24.43
C ASP A 47 -4.18 -18.89 23.90
N ALA A 48 -4.25 -18.66 22.59
CA ALA A 48 -3.95 -17.36 21.98
C ALA A 48 -5.18 -16.41 21.90
N ALA A 49 -6.28 -16.73 22.59
CA ALA A 49 -7.50 -15.92 22.60
C ALA A 49 -7.39 -14.65 23.49
N GLY A 50 -6.26 -14.43 24.18
CA GLY A 50 -6.11 -13.40 25.21
C GLY A 50 -5.25 -12.19 24.87
N ALA A 51 -4.69 -12.07 23.66
CA ALA A 51 -3.86 -10.93 23.30
C ALA A 51 -4.14 -10.49 21.87
N ASP A 52 -5.09 -9.56 21.68
CA ASP A 52 -5.27 -8.60 20.57
C ASP A 52 -4.49 -8.87 19.24
N GLY A 53 -4.58 -10.10 18.72
CA GLY A 53 -3.50 -10.67 17.90
C GLY A 53 -3.91 -11.09 16.49
N GLY A 54 -4.98 -10.50 15.96
CA GLY A 54 -5.44 -10.75 14.58
C GLY A 54 -6.03 -9.52 13.89
N GLY A 55 -5.92 -8.34 14.49
CA GLY A 55 -6.35 -7.11 13.87
C GLY A 55 -5.33 -6.67 12.83
N MET A 56 -5.71 -6.64 11.56
CA MET A 56 -5.03 -5.80 10.57
C MET A 56 -4.79 -4.43 11.22
N ARG A 57 -3.53 -3.97 11.28
CA ARG A 57 -3.23 -2.64 11.84
C ARG A 57 -4.19 -1.65 11.18
N LYS A 58 -4.90 -0.86 11.99
CA LYS A 58 -5.82 0.14 11.44
C LYS A 58 -5.03 1.02 10.45
N PRO A 59 -5.61 1.36 9.28
CA PRO A 59 -4.94 2.24 8.33
C PRO A 59 -4.52 3.54 9.03
N ASN A 60 -3.39 4.11 8.65
CA ASN A 60 -2.96 5.40 9.19
C ASN A 60 -4.01 6.45 8.80
N LYS A 61 -4.55 7.15 9.81
CA LYS A 61 -5.57 8.20 9.62
C LYS A 61 -5.06 9.31 8.70
N GLU A 62 -3.78 9.67 8.82
CA GLU A 62 -3.16 10.71 7.98
C GLU A 62 -3.18 10.33 6.49
N ILE A 63 -2.96 9.04 6.19
CA ILE A 63 -3.01 8.54 4.80
C ILE A 63 -4.44 8.60 4.27
N LEU A 64 -5.42 8.17 5.08
CA LEU A 64 -6.84 8.22 4.69
C LEU A 64 -7.31 9.65 4.43
N GLU A 65 -6.92 10.60 5.28
CA GLU A 65 -7.25 12.02 5.11
C GLU A 65 -6.58 12.62 3.88
N HIS A 66 -5.32 12.27 3.63
CA HIS A 66 -4.61 12.70 2.43
C HIS A 66 -5.27 12.15 1.15
N ASP A 67 -5.65 10.88 1.14
CA ASP A 67 -6.33 10.28 -0.01
C ASP A 67 -7.70 10.92 -0.27
N ARG A 68 -8.46 11.25 0.77
CA ARG A 68 -9.72 12.01 0.64
C ARG A 68 -9.49 13.38 0.00
N LYS A 69 -8.52 14.15 0.49
CA LYS A 69 -8.16 15.47 -0.10
C LYS A 69 -7.71 15.33 -1.54
N ARG A 70 -6.87 14.32 -1.83
CA ARG A 70 -6.41 14.03 -3.19
C ARG A 70 -7.57 13.70 -4.12
N GLN A 71 -8.56 12.93 -3.66
CA GLN A 71 -9.75 12.61 -4.46
C GLN A 71 -10.57 13.86 -4.80
N VAL A 72 -10.70 14.81 -3.86
CA VAL A 72 -11.36 16.09 -4.13
C VAL A 72 -10.60 16.90 -5.18
N GLU A 73 -9.29 17.09 -5.01
CA GLU A 73 -8.47 17.85 -5.97
C GLU A 73 -8.45 17.20 -7.37
N LEU A 74 -8.43 15.87 -7.44
CA LEU A 74 -8.53 15.16 -8.72
C LEU A 74 -9.85 15.41 -9.43
N LYS A 75 -10.98 15.41 -8.70
CA LYS A 75 -12.29 15.73 -9.28
C LYS A 75 -12.33 17.15 -9.82
N LEU A 76 -11.74 18.11 -9.09
CA LEU A 76 -11.67 19.51 -9.52
C LEU A 76 -10.80 19.68 -10.76
N LEU A 77 -9.67 18.97 -10.84
CA LEU A 77 -8.80 18.99 -12.01
C LEU A 77 -9.51 18.44 -13.25
N VAL A 78 -10.17 17.28 -13.13
CA VAL A 78 -10.93 16.70 -14.24
C VAL A 78 -12.07 17.62 -14.69
N LEU A 79 -12.73 18.31 -13.76
CA LEU A 79 -13.77 19.28 -14.09
C LEU A 79 -13.20 20.49 -14.83
N ARG A 80 -12.04 21.00 -14.39
CA ARG A 80 -11.34 22.09 -15.07
C ARG A 80 -10.94 21.68 -16.49
N ASP A 81 -10.28 20.53 -16.67
CA ASP A 81 -9.87 20.03 -17.98
C ASP A 81 -11.08 19.90 -18.93
N ALA A 82 -12.22 19.40 -18.43
CA ALA A 82 -13.44 19.31 -19.23
C ALA A 82 -13.98 20.70 -19.65
N LEU A 83 -13.91 21.71 -18.77
CA LEU A 83 -14.34 23.07 -19.11
C LEU A 83 -13.37 23.73 -20.10
N GLU A 84 -12.07 23.47 -20.00
CA GLU A 84 -11.07 23.94 -20.96
C GLU A 84 -11.33 23.34 -22.36
N GLU A 85 -11.64 22.04 -22.45
CA GLU A 85 -12.01 21.37 -23.71
C GLU A 85 -13.29 21.95 -24.32
N HIS A 86 -14.24 22.38 -23.49
CA HIS A 86 -15.47 23.03 -23.94
C HIS A 86 -15.29 24.50 -24.34
N GLY A 87 -14.11 25.09 -24.13
CA GLY A 87 -13.77 26.45 -24.54
C GLY A 87 -14.36 27.55 -23.66
N TYR A 88 -14.59 27.26 -22.37
CA TYR A 88 -14.98 28.28 -21.40
C TYR A 88 -13.82 29.26 -21.14
N THR A 89 -14.15 30.47 -20.70
CA THR A 89 -13.15 31.48 -20.31
C THR A 89 -12.58 31.20 -18.92
N GLU A 90 -11.35 31.64 -18.64
CA GLU A 90 -10.68 31.36 -17.34
C GLU A 90 -11.53 31.81 -16.15
N ASP A 91 -12.18 32.97 -16.25
CA ASP A 91 -13.04 33.52 -15.20
C ASP A 91 -14.25 32.61 -14.90
N GLU A 92 -14.92 32.09 -15.94
CA GLU A 92 -16.06 31.17 -15.80
C GLU A 92 -15.64 29.81 -15.25
N MET A 93 -14.43 29.35 -15.61
CA MET A 93 -13.86 28.11 -15.09
C MET A 93 -13.55 28.22 -13.60
N GLU A 94 -12.95 29.33 -13.16
CA GLU A 94 -12.65 29.58 -11.75
C GLU A 94 -13.92 29.63 -10.89
N GLU A 95 -14.98 30.29 -11.36
CA GLU A 95 -16.27 30.31 -10.65
C GLU A 95 -16.87 28.90 -10.50
N ARG A 96 -16.92 28.13 -11.60
CA ARG A 96 -17.46 26.76 -11.62
C ARG A 96 -16.64 25.80 -10.75
N VAL A 97 -15.31 25.92 -10.77
CA VAL A 97 -14.40 25.11 -9.94
C VAL A 97 -14.52 25.49 -8.46
N ALA A 98 -14.69 26.78 -8.14
CA ALA A 98 -14.89 27.24 -6.77
C ALA A 98 -16.21 26.75 -6.17
N GLU A 99 -17.28 26.73 -6.95
CA GLU A 99 -18.56 26.12 -6.58
C GLU A 99 -18.42 24.60 -6.36
N ALA A 100 -17.76 23.91 -7.30
CA ALA A 100 -17.51 22.48 -7.20
C ALA A 100 -16.64 22.12 -5.98
N ARG A 101 -15.67 22.97 -5.61
CA ARG A 101 -14.84 22.78 -4.41
C ARG A 101 -15.68 22.85 -3.14
N LYS A 102 -16.54 23.86 -3.00
CA LYS A 102 -17.45 23.97 -1.85
C LYS A 102 -18.40 22.77 -1.74
N ALA A 103 -18.92 22.29 -2.87
CA ALA A 103 -19.79 21.12 -2.90
C ALA A 103 -19.04 19.83 -2.51
N ALA A 104 -17.83 19.63 -3.05
CA ALA A 104 -17.02 18.45 -2.75
C ALA A 104 -16.50 18.42 -1.30
N GLU A 105 -16.20 19.59 -0.72
CA GLU A 105 -15.86 19.71 0.70
C GLU A 105 -17.06 19.40 1.61
N ALA A 106 -18.27 19.83 1.23
CA ALA A 106 -19.50 19.52 1.97
C ALA A 106 -19.89 18.04 1.88
N GLU A 107 -19.61 17.36 0.76
CA GLU A 107 -19.84 15.92 0.58
C GLU A 107 -18.77 15.07 1.31
N ALA A 108 -17.56 15.60 1.47
CA ALA A 108 -16.44 14.90 2.10
C ALA A 108 -16.37 15.04 3.64
N ALA A 109 -17.20 15.93 4.22
CA ALA A 109 -17.34 16.13 5.67
C ALA A 109 -18.23 15.05 6.32
#